data_AF-A0A1H9YAX8-F1
#
_entry.id   AF-A0A1H9YAX8-F1
#
_cell.length_a   1.000
_cell.length_b   1.000
_cell.length_c   1.000
_cell.angle_alpha   90.00
_cell.angle_beta   90.00
_cell.angle_gamma   90.00
#
_symmetry.space_group_name_H-M   'P 1'
#
loop_
_entity.id
_entity.type
_entity.pdbx_description
1 polymer ?
#
loop_
_entity_poly.entity_id
_entity_poly.type
_entity_poly.pdbx_seq_one_letter_code
_entity_poly.pdbx_strand_id
1 'polypeptide(L)'
;MNAWWEEVVETLQAEFSDITDAGQITRVTIRLVIAALLGGILGFEREHKGKAAGVRTHMLVCMGAALFVLVPRMAGADDAALSRVVQGIVAGIGFLGAGTILKGDALNATQVKGLTTAAGLWMTAAIGIAAGMGREMTAVLSTVLALGIFSLMPRIVRRFESPEERAKDPARSTGGDAQEP
;
A
#
# COMPACT_ATOMS: atom_id res chain seq x y z
N MET A 1 -28.05 -41.97 -8.55
CA MET A 1 -27.54 -40.59 -8.65
C MET A 1 -26.13 -40.64 -8.10
N ASN A 2 -25.14 -40.31 -8.94
CA ASN A 2 -23.87 -41.03 -9.01
C ASN A 2 -22.85 -40.58 -7.95
N ALA A 3 -22.05 -41.50 -7.40
CA ALA A 3 -20.97 -41.24 -6.44
C ALA A 3 -20.01 -40.11 -6.88
N TRP A 4 -19.85 -39.90 -8.18
CA TRP A 4 -19.12 -38.76 -8.75
C TRP A 4 -19.70 -37.39 -8.36
N TRP A 5 -21.02 -37.28 -8.26
CA TRP A 5 -21.68 -36.02 -7.88
C TRP A 5 -21.52 -35.72 -6.38
N GLU A 6 -21.50 -36.76 -5.54
CA GLU A 6 -21.18 -36.64 -4.12
C GLU A 6 -19.72 -36.21 -3.94
N GLU A 7 -18.78 -36.84 -4.66
CA GLU A 7 -17.36 -36.46 -4.65
C GLU A 7 -17.14 -35.01 -5.11
N VAL A 8 -17.80 -34.57 -6.19
CA VAL A 8 -17.73 -33.18 -6.67
C VAL A 8 -18.29 -32.20 -5.64
N VAL A 9 -19.44 -32.51 -5.03
CA VAL A 9 -20.08 -31.64 -4.04
C VAL A 9 -19.25 -31.58 -2.75
N GLU A 10 -18.73 -32.72 -2.28
CA GLU A 10 -17.85 -32.78 -1.11
C GLU A 10 -16.54 -32.03 -1.34
N THR A 11 -15.94 -32.17 -2.53
CA THR A 11 -14.73 -31.42 -2.90
C THR A 11 -15.03 -29.93 -2.95
N LEU A 12 -16.13 -29.49 -3.58
CA LEU A 12 -16.51 -28.09 -3.61
C LEU A 12 -16.77 -27.55 -2.19
N GLN A 13 -17.48 -28.30 -1.35
CA GLN A 13 -17.74 -27.91 0.04
C GLN A 13 -16.43 -27.81 0.84
N ALA A 14 -15.48 -28.73 0.62
CA ALA A 14 -14.17 -28.69 1.25
C ALA A 14 -13.36 -27.46 0.82
N GLU A 15 -13.38 -27.10 -0.46
CA GLU A 15 -12.68 -25.91 -0.98
C GLU A 15 -13.23 -24.60 -0.39
N PHE A 16 -14.55 -24.48 -0.17
CA PHE A 16 -15.17 -23.32 0.46
C PHE A 16 -15.25 -23.41 2.00
N SER A 17 -14.67 -24.45 2.61
CA SER A 17 -14.63 -24.63 4.06
C SER A 17 -13.42 -23.97 4.74
N ASP A 18 -12.58 -23.26 3.96
CA ASP A 18 -11.38 -22.57 4.43
C ASP A 18 -11.64 -21.61 5.60
N ILE A 19 -12.86 -21.06 5.68
CA ILE A 19 -13.32 -20.29 6.84
C ILE A 19 -14.30 -21.08 7.70
N THR A 20 -13.73 -21.77 8.68
CA THR A 20 -14.41 -22.77 9.52
C THR A 20 -15.24 -22.20 10.68
N ASP A 21 -15.06 -20.92 11.04
CA ASP A 21 -15.74 -20.28 12.18
C ASP A 21 -16.01 -18.78 11.97
N ALA A 22 -17.09 -18.27 12.57
CA ALA A 22 -17.50 -16.86 12.52
C ALA A 22 -16.39 -15.91 13.04
N GLY A 23 -15.60 -16.34 14.02
CA GLY A 23 -14.47 -15.58 14.53
C GLY A 23 -13.36 -15.40 13.48
N GLN A 24 -13.17 -16.39 12.61
CA GLN A 24 -12.17 -16.33 11.54
C GLN A 24 -12.64 -15.41 10.40
N ILE A 25 -13.89 -15.53 9.94
CA ILE A 25 -14.51 -14.58 8.99
C ILE A 25 -14.32 -13.15 9.49
N THR A 26 -14.63 -12.92 10.77
CA THR A 26 -14.59 -11.58 11.39
C THR A 26 -13.16 -11.02 11.38
N ARG A 27 -12.15 -11.82 11.78
CA ARG A 27 -10.75 -11.38 11.78
C ARG A 27 -10.24 -11.07 10.37
N VAL A 28 -10.54 -11.93 9.40
CA VAL A 28 -10.12 -11.72 8.00
C VAL A 28 -10.73 -10.43 7.46
N THR A 29 -12.04 -10.29 7.60
CA THR A 29 -12.79 -9.13 7.10
C THR A 29 -12.27 -7.84 7.72
N ILE A 30 -12.14 -7.80 9.06
CA ILE A 30 -11.64 -6.60 9.77
C ILE A 30 -10.25 -6.22 9.30
N ARG A 31 -9.32 -7.18 9.17
CA ARG A 31 -7.94 -6.89 8.76
C ARG A 31 -7.85 -6.36 7.33
N LEU A 32 -8.60 -6.96 6.40
CA LEU A 32 -8.61 -6.53 5.00
C LEU A 32 -9.29 -5.16 4.85
N VAL A 33 -10.39 -4.91 5.57
CA VAL A 33 -11.07 -3.61 5.59
C VAL A 33 -10.17 -2.54 6.19
N ILE A 34 -9.52 -2.80 7.32
CA ILE A 34 -8.56 -1.85 7.92
C ILE A 34 -7.40 -1.57 6.95
N ALA A 35 -6.81 -2.58 6.33
CA ALA A 35 -5.75 -2.39 5.35
C ALA A 35 -6.22 -1.51 4.17
N ALA A 36 -7.39 -1.82 3.60
CA ALA A 36 -7.96 -1.03 2.52
C ALA A 36 -8.23 0.42 2.95
N LEU A 37 -8.80 0.66 4.12
CA LEU A 37 -9.07 2.00 4.63
C LEU A 37 -7.79 2.81 4.88
N LEU A 38 -6.80 2.22 5.55
CA LEU A 38 -5.52 2.88 5.83
C LEU A 38 -4.78 3.21 4.53
N GLY A 39 -4.70 2.27 3.60
CA GLY A 39 -4.17 2.51 2.26
C GLY A 39 -4.95 3.61 1.53
N GLY A 40 -6.28 3.60 1.63
CA GLY A 40 -7.14 4.63 1.04
C GLY A 40 -6.86 6.03 1.58
N ILE A 41 -6.65 6.18 2.89
CA ILE A 41 -6.33 7.48 3.52
C ILE A 41 -4.99 8.02 2.99
N LEU A 42 -3.97 7.17 2.90
CA LEU A 42 -2.67 7.52 2.30
C LEU A 42 -2.82 7.92 0.83
N GLY A 43 -3.53 7.10 0.06
CA GLY A 43 -3.77 7.35 -1.36
C GLY A 43 -4.61 8.61 -1.61
N PHE A 44 -5.52 8.96 -0.72
CA PHE A 44 -6.32 10.19 -0.81
C PHE A 44 -5.44 11.43 -0.69
N GLU A 45 -4.56 11.45 0.30
CA GLU A 45 -3.62 12.56 0.49
C GLU A 45 -2.60 12.65 -0.65
N ARG A 46 -2.32 11.53 -1.34
CA ARG A 46 -1.51 11.49 -2.57
C ARG A 46 -2.24 12.01 -3.79
N GLU A 47 -3.44 11.51 -4.05
CA GLU A 47 -4.27 11.90 -5.18
C GLU A 47 -4.67 13.38 -5.11
N HIS A 48 -5.02 13.87 -3.92
CA HIS A 48 -5.35 15.28 -3.71
C HIS A 48 -4.18 16.23 -3.99
N LYS A 49 -2.93 15.75 -3.87
CA LYS A 49 -1.71 16.51 -4.23
C LYS A 49 -1.20 16.19 -5.64
N GLY A 50 -2.04 15.60 -6.50
CA GLY A 50 -1.74 15.31 -7.90
C GLY A 50 -0.62 14.29 -8.11
N LYS A 51 -0.36 13.39 -7.15
CA LYS A 51 0.72 12.40 -7.27
C LYS A 51 0.27 11.18 -8.09
N ALA A 52 1.24 10.53 -8.76
CA ALA A 52 1.00 9.50 -9.78
C ALA A 52 0.29 8.21 -9.29
N ALA A 53 0.34 7.90 -7.99
CA ALA A 53 -0.41 6.80 -7.38
C ALA A 53 -1.49 7.36 -6.45
N GLY A 54 -2.75 7.04 -6.73
CA GLY A 54 -3.92 7.56 -6.02
C GLY A 54 -4.57 6.56 -5.07
N VAL A 55 -5.79 6.87 -4.63
CA VAL A 55 -6.56 6.12 -3.62
C VAL A 55 -6.62 4.64 -3.95
N ARG A 56 -7.12 4.29 -5.14
CA ARG A 56 -7.34 2.88 -5.54
C ARG A 56 -6.05 2.06 -5.53
N THR A 57 -4.94 2.64 -5.97
CA THR A 57 -3.64 1.96 -5.97
C THR A 57 -3.20 1.64 -4.55
N HIS A 58 -3.25 2.62 -3.66
CA HIS A 58 -2.84 2.42 -2.28
C HIS A 58 -3.77 1.44 -1.52
N MET A 59 -5.08 1.49 -1.75
CA MET A 59 -6.03 0.53 -1.18
C MET A 59 -5.68 -0.91 -1.57
N LEU A 60 -5.48 -1.17 -2.88
CA LEU A 60 -5.19 -2.51 -3.39
C LEU A 60 -3.82 -3.02 -2.94
N VAL A 61 -2.79 -2.16 -2.93
CA VAL A 61 -1.45 -2.54 -2.45
C VAL A 61 -1.49 -2.89 -0.95
N CYS A 62 -2.17 -2.10 -0.13
CA CYS A 62 -2.27 -2.35 1.30
C CYS A 62 -3.05 -3.63 1.59
N MET A 63 -4.21 -3.80 0.96
CA MET A 63 -5.06 -4.98 1.13
C MET A 63 -4.39 -6.26 0.60
N GLY A 64 -3.73 -6.21 -0.55
CA GLY A 64 -3.00 -7.35 -1.12
C GLY A 64 -1.82 -7.79 -0.23
N ALA A 65 -1.05 -6.84 0.28
CA ALA A 65 0.04 -7.12 1.21
C ALA A 65 -0.48 -7.73 2.53
N ALA A 66 -1.63 -7.27 3.03
CA ALA A 66 -2.29 -7.87 4.18
C ALA A 66 -2.71 -9.32 3.89
N LEU A 67 -3.31 -9.58 2.73
CA LEU A 67 -3.76 -10.91 2.32
C LEU A 67 -2.59 -11.91 2.21
N PHE A 68 -1.48 -11.49 1.61
CA PHE A 68 -0.30 -12.35 1.42
C PHE A 68 0.31 -12.82 2.74
N VAL A 69 0.20 -12.06 3.83
CA VAL A 69 0.68 -12.50 5.14
C VAL A 69 -0.42 -13.23 5.92
N LEU A 70 -1.67 -12.78 5.80
CA LEU A 70 -2.81 -13.32 6.53
C LEU A 70 -3.09 -14.77 6.17
N VAL A 71 -3.14 -15.11 4.87
CA VAL A 71 -3.53 -16.45 4.39
C VAL A 71 -2.54 -17.53 4.85
N PRO A 72 -1.21 -17.42 4.61
CA PRO A 72 -0.26 -18.43 5.08
C PRO A 72 -0.25 -18.56 6.61
N ARG A 73 -0.42 -17.44 7.33
CA ARG A 73 -0.48 -17.45 8.80
C ARG A 73 -1.69 -18.21 9.32
N MET A 74 -2.82 -18.15 8.62
CA MET A 74 -4.01 -18.95 8.94
C MET A 74 -3.84 -20.42 8.59
N ALA A 75 -3.05 -20.73 7.56
CA ALA A 75 -2.66 -22.09 7.20
C ALA A 75 -1.56 -22.68 8.11
N GLY A 76 -1.17 -21.98 9.19
CA GLY A 76 -0.18 -22.47 10.17
C GLY A 76 1.28 -22.26 9.77
N ALA A 77 1.57 -21.35 8.83
CA ALA A 77 2.93 -20.98 8.50
C ALA A 77 3.69 -20.42 9.72
N ASP A 78 4.91 -20.89 9.93
CA ASP A 78 5.80 -20.40 10.98
C ASP A 78 6.39 -19.02 10.65
N ASP A 79 7.05 -18.42 11.63
CA ASP A 79 7.65 -17.08 11.49
C ASP A 79 8.71 -17.02 10.38
N ALA A 80 9.41 -18.12 10.11
CA ALA A 80 10.40 -18.21 9.04
C ALA A 80 9.74 -18.20 7.65
N ALA A 81 8.66 -18.94 7.46
CA ALA A 81 7.85 -18.92 6.26
C ALA A 81 7.21 -17.54 6.04
N LEU A 82 6.63 -16.93 7.07
CA LEU A 82 6.08 -15.58 6.98
C LEU A 82 7.16 -14.54 6.65
N SER A 83 8.36 -14.67 7.22
CA SER A 83 9.49 -13.79 6.89
C SER A 83 9.88 -13.86 5.42
N ARG A 84 9.87 -15.06 4.82
CA ARG A 84 10.11 -15.23 3.37
C ARG A 84 9.01 -14.61 2.51
N VAL A 85 7.75 -14.73 2.93
CA VAL A 85 6.63 -14.05 2.26
C VAL A 85 6.82 -12.54 2.31
N VAL A 86 7.15 -11.98 3.48
CA VAL A 86 7.41 -10.54 3.64
C VAL A 86 8.58 -10.08 2.77
N GLN A 87 9.67 -10.84 2.70
CA GLN A 87 10.79 -10.55 1.79
C GLN A 87 10.34 -10.48 0.33
N GLY A 88 9.49 -11.43 -0.09
CA GLY A 88 8.89 -11.45 -1.44
C GLY A 88 8.03 -10.21 -1.71
N ILE A 89 7.20 -9.79 -0.75
CA ILE A 89 6.39 -8.57 -0.86
C ILE A 89 7.29 -7.34 -0.99
N VAL A 90 8.29 -7.20 -0.13
CA VAL A 90 9.23 -6.05 -0.13
C VAL A 90 9.97 -5.95 -1.46
N ALA A 91 10.42 -7.08 -2.01
CA ALA A 91 11.04 -7.13 -3.34
C ALA A 91 10.04 -6.78 -4.45
N GLY A 92 8.83 -7.34 -4.41
CA GLY A 92 7.77 -7.11 -5.39
C GLY A 92 7.35 -5.64 -5.50
N ILE A 93 7.20 -4.94 -4.38
CA ILE A 93 6.84 -3.51 -4.37
C ILE A 93 7.96 -2.65 -4.97
N GLY A 94 9.21 -3.10 -4.92
CA GLY A 94 10.32 -2.47 -5.63
C GLY A 94 10.04 -2.31 -7.14
N PHE A 95 9.40 -3.31 -7.77
CA PHE A 95 9.01 -3.22 -9.19
C PHE A 95 7.89 -2.20 -9.44
N LEU A 96 6.90 -2.11 -8.56
CA LEU A 96 5.88 -1.05 -8.65
C LEU A 96 6.50 0.34 -8.48
N GLY A 97 7.45 0.47 -7.54
CA GLY A 97 8.21 1.69 -7.34
C GLY A 97 8.97 2.11 -8.59
N ALA A 98 9.73 1.19 -9.20
CA ALA A 98 10.41 1.42 -10.47
C ALA A 98 9.42 1.84 -11.57
N GLY A 99 8.26 1.18 -11.68
CA GLY A 99 7.20 1.54 -12.61
C GLY A 99 6.68 2.96 -12.43
N THR A 100 6.55 3.44 -11.18
CA THR A 100 6.14 4.83 -10.90
C THR A 100 7.21 5.87 -11.21
N ILE A 101 8.48 5.49 -11.19
CA ILE A 101 9.61 6.37 -11.52
C ILE A 101 9.76 6.49 -13.04
N LEU A 102 9.67 5.37 -13.76
CA LEU A 102 9.84 5.30 -15.22
C LEU A 102 8.66 5.87 -16.01
N LYS A 103 7.51 6.12 -15.36
CA LYS A 103 6.32 6.71 -15.99
C LYS A 103 6.45 8.22 -16.26
N GLY A 104 7.49 8.89 -15.74
CA GLY A 104 7.78 10.29 -16.08
C GLY A 104 8.41 10.40 -17.47
N ASP A 105 7.98 11.36 -18.28
CA ASP A 105 8.42 11.55 -19.67
C ASP A 105 9.93 11.34 -19.85
N ALA A 106 10.28 10.24 -20.51
CA ALA A 106 11.65 9.91 -20.92
C ALA A 106 12.26 10.94 -21.89
N LEU A 107 11.47 11.92 -22.34
CA LEU A 107 11.86 13.00 -23.25
C LEU A 107 12.61 14.14 -22.54
N ASN A 108 12.48 14.28 -21.21
CA ASN A 108 13.18 15.29 -20.40
C ASN A 108 14.07 14.60 -19.33
N ALA A 109 15.14 13.97 -19.80
CA ALA A 109 16.04 13.07 -19.04
C ALA A 109 16.84 13.70 -17.87
N THR A 110 16.55 14.94 -17.45
CA THR A 110 17.32 15.66 -16.43
C THR A 110 16.74 15.58 -15.01
N GLN A 111 15.51 15.08 -14.80
CA GLN A 111 14.98 14.89 -13.44
C GLN A 111 14.22 13.57 -13.22
N VAL A 112 14.69 12.79 -12.25
CA VAL A 112 14.00 11.58 -11.75
C VAL A 112 12.75 11.99 -10.98
N LYS A 113 11.57 11.77 -11.56
CA LYS A 113 10.27 11.98 -10.90
C LYS A 113 9.79 10.70 -10.21
N GLY A 114 8.88 10.83 -9.25
CA GLY A 114 8.17 9.67 -8.66
C GLY A 114 8.84 8.94 -7.49
N LEU A 115 10.04 9.35 -7.04
CA LEU A 115 10.73 8.72 -5.90
C LEU A 115 9.88 8.68 -4.62
N THR A 116 9.19 9.78 -4.28
CA THR A 116 8.31 9.84 -3.11
C THR A 116 7.04 8.99 -3.30
N THR A 117 6.55 8.87 -4.54
CA THR A 117 5.43 7.96 -4.86
C THR A 117 5.84 6.51 -4.65
N ALA A 118 7.03 6.12 -5.14
CA ALA A 118 7.59 4.80 -4.92
C ALA A 118 7.76 4.49 -3.43
N ALA A 119 8.34 5.41 -2.65
CA ALA A 119 8.46 5.28 -1.20
C ALA A 119 7.08 5.17 -0.51
N GLY A 120 6.08 5.90 -1.00
CA GLY A 120 4.71 5.85 -0.49
C GLY A 120 4.03 4.50 -0.73
N LEU A 121 4.19 3.91 -1.91
CA LEU A 121 3.70 2.55 -2.19
C LEU A 121 4.41 1.50 -1.34
N TRP A 122 5.72 1.65 -1.16
CA TRP A 122 6.51 0.81 -0.25
C TRP A 122 5.98 0.86 1.19
N MET A 123 5.76 2.07 1.71
CA MET A 123 5.19 2.28 3.04
C MET A 123 3.78 1.69 3.16
N THR A 124 2.97 1.80 2.10
CA THR A 124 1.59 1.28 2.06
C THR A 124 1.55 -0.23 2.15
N ALA A 125 2.47 -0.92 1.48
CA ALA A 125 2.60 -2.37 1.60
C ALA A 125 3.03 -2.79 3.01
N ALA A 126 3.96 -2.06 3.63
CA ALA A 126 4.37 -2.33 5.02
C ALA A 126 3.21 -2.18 6.02
N ILE A 127 2.35 -1.18 5.84
CA ILE A 127 1.10 -1.02 6.62
C ILE A 127 0.17 -2.20 6.39
N GLY A 128 0.04 -2.66 5.14
CA GLY A 128 -0.75 -3.83 4.79
C GLY A 128 -0.26 -5.10 5.48
N ILE A 129 1.05 -5.36 5.43
CA ILE A 129 1.70 -6.46 6.15
C ILE A 129 1.38 -6.40 7.65
N ALA A 130 1.52 -5.22 8.29
CA ALA A 130 1.19 -5.04 9.70
C ALA A 130 -0.28 -5.36 10.00
N ALA A 131 -1.22 -4.88 9.18
CA ALA A 131 -2.64 -5.21 9.32
C ALA A 131 -2.91 -6.71 9.13
N GLY A 132 -2.31 -7.36 8.13
CA GLY A 132 -2.42 -8.80 7.87
C GLY A 132 -1.91 -9.67 9.02
N MET A 133 -0.83 -9.24 9.68
CA MET A 133 -0.30 -9.90 10.89
C MET A 133 -1.21 -9.79 12.12
N GLY A 134 -2.20 -8.88 12.09
CA GLY A 134 -3.02 -8.54 13.25
C GLY A 134 -2.35 -7.55 14.18
N ARG A 135 -1.58 -6.60 13.62
CA ARG A 135 -0.95 -5.49 14.33
C ARG A 135 -1.64 -4.19 13.93
N GLU A 136 -2.96 -4.13 14.14
CA GLU A 136 -3.83 -3.05 13.67
C GLU A 136 -3.40 -1.70 14.24
N MET A 137 -3.06 -1.63 15.53
CA MET A 137 -2.53 -0.41 16.15
C MET A 137 -1.20 0.04 15.53
N THR A 138 -0.31 -0.90 15.20
CA THR A 138 0.94 -0.58 14.51
C THR A 138 0.66 -0.04 13.11
N ALA A 139 -0.27 -0.66 12.36
CA ALA A 139 -0.69 -0.19 11.05
C ALA A 139 -1.26 1.24 11.09
N VAL A 140 -2.12 1.53 12.07
CA VAL A 140 -2.68 2.87 12.30
C VAL A 140 -1.59 3.88 12.62
N LEU A 141 -0.71 3.59 13.58
CA LEU A 141 0.39 4.47 13.97
C LEU A 141 1.31 4.76 12.78
N SER A 142 1.71 3.73 12.04
CA SER A 142 2.53 3.85 10.84
C SER A 142 1.86 4.72 9.77
N THR A 143 0.54 4.61 9.61
CA THR A 143 -0.24 5.45 8.68
C THR A 143 -0.22 6.91 9.11
N VAL A 144 -0.46 7.20 10.39
CA VAL A 144 -0.42 8.57 10.94
C VAL A 144 0.96 9.19 10.76
N LEU A 145 2.03 8.45 11.05
CA LEU A 145 3.40 8.94 10.86
C LEU A 145 3.71 9.21 9.39
N ALA A 146 3.30 8.32 8.48
CA ALA A 146 3.49 8.52 7.05
C ALA A 146 2.74 9.77 6.53
N LEU A 147 1.48 9.96 6.94
CA LEU A 147 0.72 11.18 6.64
C LEU A 147 1.39 12.43 7.22
N GLY A 148 1.95 12.32 8.42
CA GLY A 148 2.77 13.36 9.05
C GLY A 148 3.95 13.76 8.17
N ILE A 149 4.74 12.79 7.70
CA ILE A 149 5.86 13.04 6.78
C ILE A 149 5.37 13.74 5.51
N PHE A 150 4.32 13.20 4.89
CA PHE A 150 3.79 13.74 3.65
C PHE A 150 3.19 15.14 3.76
N SER A 151 2.65 15.50 4.92
CA SER A 151 1.99 16.78 5.16
C SER A 151 2.91 17.84 5.77
N LEU A 152 3.82 17.44 6.66
CA LEU A 152 4.68 18.35 7.40
C LEU A 152 5.96 18.67 6.62
N MET A 153 6.59 17.68 5.98
CA MET A 153 7.89 17.86 5.36
C MET A 153 7.90 18.96 4.27
N PRO A 154 6.92 19.03 3.36
CA PRO A 154 6.87 20.12 2.37
C PRO A 154 6.76 21.51 3.03
N ARG A 155 6.05 21.61 4.16
CA ARG A 155 5.90 22.89 4.89
C ARG A 155 7.18 23.30 5.60
N ILE A 156 7.89 22.32 6.18
CA ILE A 156 9.17 22.54 6.85
C ILE A 156 10.21 23.01 5.83
N VAL A 157 10.36 22.30 4.71
CA VAL A 157 11.31 22.67 3.65
C VAL A 157 11.06 24.10 3.18
N ARG A 158 9.81 24.47 2.91
CA ARG A 158 9.44 25.84 2.52
C ARG A 158 9.85 26.89 3.54
N ARG A 159 9.87 26.57 4.85
CA ARG A 159 10.25 27.51 5.90
C ARG A 159 11.74 27.87 5.86
N PHE A 160 12.58 27.00 5.33
CA PHE A 160 14.03 27.16 5.21
C PHE A 160 14.50 27.66 3.84
N GLU A 161 13.67 27.63 2.81
CA GLU A 161 14.00 28.23 1.50
C GLU A 161 14.21 29.75 1.62
N SER A 162 15.32 30.22 1.06
CA SER A 162 15.66 31.65 1.02
C SER A 162 14.68 32.44 0.13
N PRO A 163 14.53 33.76 0.33
CA PRO A 163 13.67 34.59 -0.52
C PRO A 163 14.01 34.52 -2.01
N GLU A 164 15.30 34.37 -2.37
CA GLU A 164 15.75 34.20 -3.76
C GLU A 164 15.35 32.86 -4.35
N GLU A 165 15.43 31.77 -3.57
CA GLU A 165 14.98 30.44 -4.02
C GLU A 165 13.47 30.37 -4.20
N ARG A 166 12.70 31.02 -3.31
CA ARG A 166 11.24 31.15 -3.44
C ARG A 166 10.82 31.94 -4.68
N ALA A 167 11.62 32.93 -5.07
CA ALA A 167 11.37 33.75 -6.26
C ALA A 167 11.70 33.02 -7.57
N LYS A 168 12.65 32.06 -7.56
CA LYS A 168 13.05 31.27 -8.73
C LYS A 168 12.06 30.17 -9.10
N ASP A 169 11.24 29.69 -8.16
CA ASP A 169 10.25 28.63 -8.43
C ASP A 169 8.91 28.89 -7.71
N PRO A 170 8.11 29.84 -8.22
CA PRO A 170 6.78 30.14 -7.67
C PRO A 170 5.78 29.00 -7.87
N ALA A 171 6.03 28.06 -8.80
CA ALA A 171 5.15 26.92 -9.06
C ALA A 171 5.21 25.88 -7.92
N ARG A 172 6.41 25.63 -7.37
CA ARG A 172 6.63 24.77 -6.20
C ARG A 172 5.90 25.27 -4.94
N SER A 173 5.53 26.56 -4.91
CA SER A 173 4.84 27.21 -3.79
C SER A 173 3.37 26.79 -3.60
N THR A 174 2.76 26.13 -4.60
CA THR A 174 1.34 25.71 -4.59
C THR A 174 1.12 24.22 -4.36
N GLY A 175 2.18 23.42 -4.22
CA GLY A 175 2.07 21.98 -3.90
C GLY A 175 1.61 21.10 -5.07
N GLY A 176 1.37 21.67 -6.24
CA GLY A 176 1.19 20.93 -7.48
C GLY A 176 2.52 20.78 -8.20
N ASP A 177 2.93 19.54 -8.46
CA ASP A 177 3.70 19.30 -9.68
C ASP A 177 2.71 19.67 -10.79
N ALA A 178 2.86 20.88 -11.34
CA ALA A 178 1.98 21.38 -12.38
C ALA A 178 1.91 20.33 -13.50
N GLN A 179 0.69 19.91 -13.80
CA GLN A 179 0.36 19.33 -15.09
C GLN A 179 0.84 20.31 -16.15
N GLU A 180 1.84 19.90 -16.92
CA GLU A 180 1.91 20.31 -18.32
C GLU A 180 0.87 19.49 -19.10
N PRO A 181 0.23 20.11 -20.10
CA PRO A 181 -0.91 19.55 -20.83
C PRO A 181 -0.63 18.22 -21.52
#